data_AF-A0A1Q9PAG7-F1
#
_entry.id   AF-A0A1Q9PAG7-F1
#
_cell.length_a   1.000
_cell.length_b   1.000
_cell.length_c   1.000
_cell.angle_alpha   90.00
_cell.angle_beta   90.00
_cell.angle_gamma   90.00
#
_symmetry.space_group_name_H-M   'P 1'
#
loop_
_entity.id
_entity.type
_entity.pdbx_description
1 polymer ?
#
loop_
_entity_poly.entity_id
_entity_poly.type
_entity_poly.pdbx_seq_one_letter_code
_entity_poly.pdbx_strand_id
1 'polypeptide(L)'
;MSLRNRIPEQLEIGEDLIAITIEDDIAVYPTSDYILLEISHNAGKVNIPKIANTLRGLVKDDQKMVAIRGFGFKGIGLAVRIAHELKIRESKFIYQMTFDTFDATDPKTDRPVTSVQIIVMPPE
;
A
#
# COMPACT_ATOMS: atom_id res chain seq x y z
N MET A 1 -15.95 6.98 -29.54
CA MET A 1 -16.01 5.86 -28.59
C MET A 1 -15.03 6.15 -27.46
N SER A 2 -15.50 6.17 -26.21
CA SER A 2 -14.72 6.59 -25.04
C SER A 2 -13.84 5.46 -24.50
N LEU A 3 -12.64 5.80 -24.03
CA LEU A 3 -11.69 4.95 -23.30
C LEU A 3 -12.26 4.27 -22.04
N ARG A 4 -13.49 4.59 -21.64
CA ARG A 4 -14.21 3.98 -20.49
C ARG A 4 -14.60 2.51 -20.67
N ASN A 5 -14.58 1.96 -21.89
CA ASN A 5 -15.09 0.60 -22.16
C ASN A 5 -14.02 -0.51 -22.12
N ARG A 6 -12.95 -0.37 -21.33
CA ARG A 6 -11.86 -1.38 -21.23
C ARG A 6 -11.36 -1.63 -19.81
N ILE A 7 -12.14 -1.29 -18.79
CA ILE A 7 -11.82 -1.67 -17.41
C ILE A 7 -12.55 -3.00 -17.15
N PRO A 8 -11.83 -4.10 -16.85
CA PRO A 8 -12.43 -5.40 -16.52
C PRO A 8 -13.42 -5.27 -15.35
N GLU A 9 -14.55 -5.99 -15.41
CA GLU A 9 -15.62 -5.97 -14.39
C GLU A 9 -15.12 -6.27 -12.96
N GLN A 10 -13.92 -6.85 -12.81
CA GLN A 10 -13.29 -7.12 -11.51
C GLN A 10 -12.71 -5.87 -10.81
N LEU A 11 -12.79 -4.70 -11.45
CA LEU A 11 -12.41 -3.40 -10.91
C LEU A 11 -13.61 -2.53 -10.54
N GLU A 12 -14.84 -3.05 -10.59
CA GLU A 12 -15.97 -2.44 -9.89
C GLU A 12 -15.80 -2.65 -8.38
N ILE A 13 -15.02 -1.77 -7.76
CA ILE A 13 -14.97 -1.62 -6.32
C ILE A 13 -16.36 -1.13 -5.91
N GLY A 14 -17.15 -2.05 -5.34
CA GLY A 14 -18.46 -1.77 -4.76
C GLY A 14 -18.39 -0.61 -3.77
N GLU A 15 -19.51 0.10 -3.69
CA GLU A 15 -19.78 1.39 -3.03
C GLU A 15 -19.35 1.55 -1.56
N ASP A 16 -18.07 1.41 -1.24
CA ASP A 16 -17.50 1.93 -0.01
C ASP A 16 -16.29 2.78 -0.36
N LEU A 17 -16.53 4.10 -0.44
CA LEU A 17 -15.49 5.10 -0.27
C LEU A 17 -14.88 4.88 1.12
N ILE A 18 -13.83 4.04 1.21
CA ILE A 18 -13.03 3.93 2.43
C ILE A 18 -12.19 5.21 2.51
N ALA A 19 -12.81 6.29 2.97
CA ALA A 19 -12.11 7.47 3.44
C ALA A 19 -11.39 7.08 4.74
N ILE A 20 -10.17 6.52 4.61
CA ILE A 20 -9.36 6.17 5.77
C ILE A 20 -8.81 7.47 6.36
N THR A 21 -9.33 7.83 7.53
CA THR A 21 -8.85 8.96 8.30
C THR A 21 -7.49 8.62 8.90
N ILE A 22 -6.43 9.29 8.45
CA ILE A 22 -5.03 9.03 8.87
C ILE A 22 -4.81 9.57 10.29
N GLU A 23 -5.12 8.79 11.32
CA GLU A 23 -4.83 9.14 12.71
C GLU A 23 -3.43 8.69 13.17
N ASP A 24 -2.93 7.56 12.63
CA ASP A 24 -1.68 6.91 13.06
C ASP A 24 -0.50 7.04 12.07
N ASP A 25 0.72 6.96 12.59
CA ASP A 25 1.98 6.99 11.82
C ASP A 25 2.10 5.82 10.82
N ILE A 26 1.69 4.63 11.27
CA ILE A 26 1.55 3.42 10.48
C ILE A 26 0.25 2.74 10.91
N ALA A 27 -0.57 2.34 9.95
CA ALA A 27 -1.77 1.55 10.20
C ALA A 27 -1.79 0.28 9.34
N VAL A 28 -2.41 -0.77 9.87
CA VAL A 28 -2.56 -2.07 9.19
C VAL A 28 -4.03 -2.42 9.12
N TYR A 29 -4.55 -2.61 7.92
CA TYR A 29 -5.94 -2.94 7.68
C TYR A 29 -6.03 -4.28 6.95
N PRO A 30 -6.59 -5.32 7.59
CA PRO A 30 -6.93 -6.55 6.88
C PRO A 30 -8.16 -6.31 6.00
N THR A 31 -8.10 -6.68 4.73
CA THR A 31 -9.26 -6.76 3.83
C THR A 31 -9.60 -8.24 3.57
N SER A 32 -10.67 -8.49 2.83
CA SER A 32 -11.03 -9.84 2.35
C SER A 32 -9.91 -10.49 1.53
N ASP A 33 -9.23 -9.69 0.72
CA ASP A 33 -8.36 -10.19 -0.35
C ASP A 33 -6.87 -9.88 -0.13
N TYR A 34 -6.55 -8.88 0.70
CA TYR A 34 -5.18 -8.45 0.95
C TYR A 34 -5.01 -7.81 2.33
N ILE A 35 -3.76 -7.54 2.70
CA ILE A 35 -3.45 -6.75 3.90
C ILE A 35 -2.89 -5.41 3.44
N LEU A 36 -3.52 -4.32 3.86
CA LEU A 36 -3.07 -2.97 3.60
C LEU A 36 -2.18 -2.46 4.75
N LEU A 37 -0.98 -2.02 4.41
CA LEU A 37 -0.09 -1.26 5.28
C LEU A 37 -0.10 0.19 4.80
N GLU A 38 -0.61 1.10 5.61
CA GLU A 38 -0.60 2.53 5.32
C GLU A 38 0.45 3.27 6.14
N ILE A 39 1.13 4.22 5.50
CA ILE A 39 2.22 4.98 6.10
C ILE A 39 1.97 6.47 5.87
N SER A 40 1.74 7.18 6.98
CA SER A 40 1.50 8.62 6.99
C SER A 40 2.73 9.41 6.57
N HIS A 41 2.51 10.59 5.99
CA HIS A 41 3.58 11.57 5.77
C HIS A 41 4.17 12.10 7.08
N ASN A 42 3.47 11.92 8.20
CA ASN A 42 3.93 12.29 9.54
C ASN A 42 4.73 11.18 10.24
N ALA A 43 4.72 9.95 9.69
CA ALA A 43 5.27 8.75 10.31
C ALA A 43 6.64 8.95 10.97
N GLY A 44 6.80 8.64 12.26
CA GLY A 44 8.07 8.74 12.99
C GLY A 44 9.18 7.80 12.49
N LYS A 45 10.12 7.45 13.37
CA LYS A 45 11.10 6.41 13.05
C LYS A 45 10.43 5.04 13.10
N VAL A 46 10.56 4.27 12.01
CA VAL A 46 9.93 2.96 11.87
C VAL A 46 10.99 1.87 11.70
N ASN A 47 10.75 0.69 12.28
CA ASN A 47 11.68 -0.44 12.18
C ASN A 47 11.42 -1.22 10.88
N ILE A 48 12.04 -0.76 9.79
CA ILE A 48 11.86 -1.33 8.44
C ILE A 48 12.15 -2.85 8.40
N PRO A 49 13.27 -3.37 8.97
CA PRO A 49 13.53 -4.81 8.95
C PRO A 49 12.44 -5.64 9.62
N LYS A 50 11.88 -5.17 10.74
CA LYS A 50 10.79 -5.87 11.44
C LYS A 50 9.51 -5.88 10.60
N ILE A 51 9.15 -4.75 10.01
CA ILE A 51 7.97 -4.63 9.14
C ILE A 51 8.14 -5.56 7.94
N ALA A 52 9.27 -5.48 7.23
CA ALA A 52 9.55 -6.33 6.07
C ALA A 52 9.51 -7.82 6.43
N ASN A 53 10.06 -8.25 7.56
CA ASN A 53 9.97 -9.65 7.98
C ASN A 53 8.53 -10.11 8.23
N THR A 54 7.70 -9.23 8.79
CA THR A 54 6.28 -9.52 9.06
C THR A 54 5.52 -9.67 7.74
N LEU A 55 5.67 -8.70 6.83
CA LEU A 55 5.06 -8.75 5.51
C LEU A 55 5.53 -9.96 4.69
N ARG A 56 6.80 -10.34 4.83
CA ARG A 56 7.32 -11.55 4.19
C ARG A 56 6.59 -12.81 4.66
N GLY A 57 6.31 -12.93 5.96
CA GLY A 57 5.54 -14.07 6.48
C GLY A 57 4.13 -14.12 5.91
N LEU A 58 3.45 -12.96 5.84
CA LEU A 58 2.12 -12.86 5.24
C LEU A 58 2.11 -13.29 3.76
N VAL A 59 3.10 -12.86 2.97
CA VAL A 59 3.14 -13.20 1.54
C VAL A 59 3.62 -14.63 1.32
N LYS A 60 4.64 -15.09 2.07
CA LYS A 60 5.28 -16.39 1.86
C LYS A 60 4.54 -17.54 2.53
N ASP A 61 4.22 -17.37 3.80
CA ASP A 61 3.73 -18.46 4.65
C ASP A 61 2.20 -18.49 4.59
N ASP A 62 1.56 -17.32 4.63
CA ASP A 62 0.09 -17.21 4.60
C ASP A 62 -0.48 -17.07 3.18
N GLN A 63 0.38 -16.96 2.16
CA GLN A 63 0.00 -16.77 0.75
C GLN A 63 -0.94 -15.56 0.52
N LYS A 64 -0.81 -14.52 1.34
CA LYS A 64 -1.65 -13.30 1.26
C LYS A 64 -0.98 -12.23 0.43
N MET A 65 -1.78 -11.50 -0.33
CA MET A 65 -1.34 -10.26 -0.98
C MET A 65 -1.18 -9.16 0.07
N VAL A 66 -0.18 -8.29 -0.12
CA VAL A 66 0.05 -7.13 0.74
C VAL A 66 0.12 -5.87 -0.12
N ALA A 67 -0.64 -4.85 0.25
CA ALA A 67 -0.54 -3.52 -0.33
C ALA A 67 0.20 -2.60 0.65
N ILE A 68 1.30 -1.98 0.22
CA ILE A 68 2.06 -1.00 0.99
C ILE A 68 1.76 0.38 0.41
N ARG A 69 0.96 1.18 1.11
CA ARG A 69 0.58 2.53 0.70
C ARG A 69 1.32 3.56 1.54
N GLY A 70 1.98 4.51 0.88
CA GLY A 70 2.69 5.61 1.52
C GLY A 70 2.17 6.96 1.04
N PHE A 71 1.93 7.88 1.97
CA PHE A 71 1.42 9.23 1.69
C PHE A 71 2.51 10.28 1.88
N GLY A 72 2.51 11.28 0.99
CA GLY A 72 3.50 12.37 0.97
C GLY A 72 4.94 11.87 0.81
N PHE A 73 5.88 12.80 0.67
CA PHE A 73 7.28 12.45 0.35
C PHE A 73 7.90 11.46 1.35
N LYS A 74 7.62 11.65 2.65
CA LYS A 74 8.14 10.80 3.72
C LYS A 74 7.51 9.41 3.74
N GLY A 75 6.18 9.31 3.69
CA GLY A 75 5.47 8.03 3.71
C GLY A 75 5.78 7.22 2.44
N ILE A 76 5.83 7.87 1.28
CA ILE A 76 6.28 7.25 0.02
C ILE A 76 7.70 6.69 0.16
N GLY A 77 8.64 7.49 0.68
CA GLY A 77 10.01 7.05 0.89
C GLY A 77 10.11 5.82 1.80
N LEU A 78 9.29 5.76 2.86
CA LEU A 78 9.23 4.60 3.76
C LEU A 78 8.60 3.38 3.08
N ALA A 79 7.51 3.55 2.34
CA ALA A 79 6.85 2.47 1.59
C ALA A 79 7.83 1.80 0.60
N VAL A 80 8.54 2.61 -0.19
CA VAL A 80 9.55 2.13 -1.15
C VAL A 80 10.68 1.39 -0.42
N ARG A 81 11.17 1.91 0.71
CA ARG A 81 12.24 1.25 1.48
C ARG A 81 11.80 -0.10 2.07
N ILE A 82 10.56 -0.22 2.54
CA ILE A 82 10.00 -1.48 3.03
C ILE A 82 9.88 -2.49 1.88
N ALA A 83 9.33 -2.07 0.74
CA ALA A 83 9.22 -2.93 -0.44
C ALA A 83 10.61 -3.37 -0.96
N HIS A 84 11.59 -2.49 -0.94
CA HIS A 84 12.97 -2.81 -1.31
C HIS A 84 13.61 -3.82 -0.35
N GLU A 85 13.45 -3.63 0.96
CA GLU A 85 13.93 -4.57 1.97
C GLU A 85 13.30 -5.97 1.80
N LEU A 86 12.01 -6.02 1.47
CA LEU A 86 11.32 -7.26 1.11
C LEU A 86 11.95 -7.92 -0.12
N LYS A 87 12.19 -7.14 -1.18
CA LYS A 87 12.71 -7.64 -2.45
C LYS A 87 14.14 -8.18 -2.34
N ILE A 88 14.96 -7.58 -1.47
CA ILE A 88 16.29 -8.11 -1.14
C ILE A 88 16.18 -9.49 -0.48
N ARG A 89 15.20 -9.67 0.42
CA ARG A 89 15.04 -10.89 1.23
C ARG A 89 14.34 -12.02 0.47
N GLU A 90 13.46 -11.69 -0.48
CA GLU A 90 12.69 -12.65 -1.27
C GLU A 90 12.47 -12.11 -2.68
N SER A 91 13.32 -12.55 -3.61
CA SER A 91 13.32 -12.06 -4.99
C SER A 91 12.21 -12.65 -5.86
N LYS A 92 11.53 -13.70 -5.38
CA LYS A 92 10.50 -14.43 -6.13
C LYS A 92 9.11 -13.77 -6.04
N PHE A 93 8.90 -12.86 -5.10
CA PHE A 93 7.63 -12.15 -5.01
C PHE A 93 7.38 -11.29 -6.26
N ILE A 94 6.10 -11.14 -6.60
CA ILE A 94 5.67 -10.28 -7.69
C ILE A 94 5.37 -8.91 -7.11
N TYR A 95 5.87 -7.86 -7.76
CA TYR A 95 5.71 -6.47 -7.32
C TYR A 95 4.98 -5.68 -8.39
N GLN A 96 3.90 -5.00 -8.00
CA GLN A 96 3.23 -4.00 -8.81
C GLN A 96 3.24 -2.67 -8.08
N MET A 97 3.38 -1.57 -8.80
CA MET A 97 3.40 -0.23 -8.23
C MET A 97 2.46 0.67 -8.99
N THR A 98 1.68 1.45 -8.26
CA THR A 98 0.83 2.51 -8.80
C THR A 98 1.09 3.81 -8.08
N PHE A 99 0.94 4.91 -8.81
CA PHE A 99 1.00 6.27 -8.30
C PHE A 99 -0.39 6.84 -8.35
N ASP A 100 -0.80 7.45 -7.25
CA ASP A 100 -2.09 8.10 -7.15
C ASP A 100 -1.93 9.44 -6.43
N THR A 101 -2.40 10.49 -7.12
CA THR A 101 -2.28 11.89 -6.71
C THR A 101 -3.60 12.49 -6.24
N PHE A 102 -4.71 11.74 -6.24
CA PHE A 102 -6.04 12.34 -6.07
C PHE A 102 -6.92 11.71 -4.98
N ASP A 103 -6.61 10.52 -4.46
CA ASP A 103 -7.50 9.85 -3.48
C ASP A 103 -7.01 9.90 -2.03
N ALA A 104 -5.95 10.67 -1.73
CA ALA A 104 -5.40 10.77 -0.39
C ALA A 104 -5.43 12.21 0.11
N THR A 105 -6.24 12.49 1.11
CA THR A 105 -6.33 13.80 1.77
C THR A 105 -5.68 13.76 3.15
N ASP A 106 -4.89 14.77 3.46
CA ASP A 106 -4.42 14.97 4.84
C ASP A 106 -5.61 15.38 5.71
N PRO A 107 -6.00 14.58 6.73
CA PRO A 107 -7.20 14.84 7.54
C PRO A 107 -7.11 16.15 8.34
N LYS A 108 -5.91 16.72 8.51
CA LYS A 108 -5.72 18.00 9.24
C LYS A 108 -5.85 19.22 8.34
N THR A 109 -5.51 19.09 7.06
CA THR A 109 -5.44 20.22 6.12
C THR A 109 -6.42 20.13 4.97
N ASP A 110 -7.08 18.98 4.81
CA ASP A 110 -7.97 18.62 3.70
C ASP A 110 -7.31 18.80 2.32
N ARG A 111 -5.96 18.76 2.30
CA ARG A 111 -5.18 18.90 1.07
C ARG A 111 -4.87 17.55 0.48
N PRO A 112 -4.97 17.39 -0.84
CA PRO A 112 -4.52 16.17 -1.49
C PRO A 112 -3.01 16.02 -1.30
N VAL A 113 -2.60 14.79 -1.00
CA VAL A 113 -1.21 14.39 -0.88
C VAL A 113 -0.92 13.29 -1.91
N THR A 114 0.22 13.40 -2.58
CA THR A 114 0.69 12.31 -3.45
C THR A 114 0.83 11.03 -2.65
N SER A 115 0.42 9.92 -3.23
CA SER A 115 0.55 8.60 -2.66
C SER A 115 1.18 7.62 -3.64
N VAL A 116 1.82 6.59 -3.10
CA VAL A 116 2.29 5.43 -3.84
C VAL A 116 1.72 4.20 -3.17
N GLN A 117 1.24 3.25 -3.98
CA GLN A 117 0.86 1.93 -3.50
C GLN A 117 1.69 0.87 -4.20
N ILE A 118 2.30 -0.01 -3.41
CA ILE A 118 3.11 -1.13 -3.87
C ILE A 118 2.43 -2.41 -3.45
N ILE A 119 1.98 -3.20 -4.41
CA ILE A 119 1.37 -4.51 -4.19
C ILE A 119 2.47 -5.56 -4.26
N VAL A 120 2.53 -6.42 -3.25
CA VAL A 120 3.44 -7.56 -3.14
C VAL A 120 2.60 -8.82 -3.10
N MET A 121 2.87 -9.74 -4.03
CA MET A 121 2.10 -10.97 -4.20
C MET A 121 3.04 -12.19 -4.13
N PRO A 122 2.52 -13.35 -3.70
CA PRO A 122 3.25 -14.61 -3.82
C PRO A 122 3.60 -14.90 -5.29
N PRO A 123 4.65 -15.70 -5.55
CA PRO A 123 4.94 -16.18 -6.90
C PRO A 123 3.80 -17.04 -7.45
N GLU A 124 3.64 -17.06 -8.77
CA GLU A 124 2.79 -18.02 -9.49
C GLU A 124 3.27 -19.47 -9.35
#